data_AF-A0A329KY15-F1
#
_entry.id   AF-A0A329KY15-F1
#
_cell.length_a   1.000
_cell.length_b   1.000
_cell.length_c   1.000
_cell.angle_alpha   90.00
_cell.angle_beta   90.00
_cell.angle_gamma   90.00
#
_symmetry.space_group_name_H-M   'P 1'
#
loop_
_entity.id
_entity.type
_entity.pdbx_description
1 polymer ?
#
loop_
_entity_poly.entity_id
_entity_poly.type
_entity_poly.pdbx_seq_one_letter_code
_entity_poly.pdbx_strand_id
1 'polypeptide(L)' 'MTEYPCDSVVVAIGARSRNLAEISSYCNAKGIPCHVIGDAVRARRALNAVAEANEVARAI' A
#
# COMPACT_ATOMS: atom_id res chain seq x y z
N MET A 1 29.62 -18.12 -13.44
CA MET A 1 28.71 -17.85 -12.31
C MET A 1 29.58 -17.26 -11.22
N THR A 2 29.26 -16.06 -10.76
CA THR A 2 30.07 -15.34 -9.75
C THR A 2 29.39 -15.46 -8.41
N GLU A 3 30.12 -15.85 -7.38
CA GLU A 3 29.60 -16.05 -6.02
C GLU A 3 30.21 -15.02 -5.07
N TYR A 4 29.43 -14.61 -4.05
CA TYR A 4 29.85 -13.66 -3.03
C TYR A 4 29.59 -14.26 -1.64
N PRO A 5 30.62 -14.50 -0.81
CA PRO A 5 30.43 -15.02 0.54
C PRO A 5 29.75 -13.97 1.42
N CYS A 6 28.70 -14.38 2.15
CA CYS A 6 27.98 -13.52 3.09
C CYS A 6 27.26 -14.37 4.14
N ASP A 7 27.17 -13.86 5.38
CA ASP A 7 26.41 -14.51 6.46
C ASP A 7 24.89 -14.26 6.34
N SER A 8 24.50 -13.21 5.60
CA SER A 8 23.11 -12.80 5.41
C SER A 8 22.93 -11.96 4.15
N VAL A 9 21.72 -12.01 3.58
CA VAL A 9 21.31 -11.23 2.40
C VAL A 9 20.00 -10.50 2.69
N VAL A 10 19.95 -9.20 2.39
CA VAL A 10 18.73 -8.39 2.46
C VAL A 10 18.24 -8.06 1.07
N VAL A 11 17.03 -8.50 0.74
CA VAL A 11 16.41 -8.26 -0.57
C VAL A 11 15.49 -7.04 -0.47
N ALA A 12 16.04 -5.86 -0.76
CA ALA A 12 15.33 -4.57 -0.72
C ALA A 12 14.92 -4.07 -2.12
N ILE A 13 14.23 -4.91 -2.90
CA ILE A 13 13.93 -4.67 -4.33
C ILE A 13 12.62 -3.91 -4.58
N GLY A 14 11.94 -3.44 -3.53
CA GLY A 14 10.71 -2.66 -3.62
C GLY A 14 9.60 -3.17 -2.72
N ALA A 15 8.40 -2.63 -2.92
CA ALA A 15 7.21 -2.95 -2.15
C ALA A 15 6.00 -3.21 -3.06
N ARG A 16 5.07 -4.03 -2.59
CA ARG A 16 3.82 -4.38 -3.30
C ARG A 16 2.64 -4.00 -2.42
N SER A 17 1.58 -3.46 -3.03
CA SER A 17 0.33 -3.24 -2.32
C SER A 17 -0.25 -4.57 -1.82
N ARG A 18 -0.88 -4.54 -0.64
CA ARG A 18 -1.58 -5.69 -0.05
C ARG A 18 -2.91 -5.89 -0.79
N ASN A 19 -3.32 -7.15 -0.94
CA ASN A 19 -4.65 -7.46 -1.45
C ASN A 19 -5.71 -6.97 -0.45
N LEU A 20 -6.59 -6.07 -0.91
CA LEU A 20 -7.67 -5.46 -0.11
C LEU A 20 -9.06 -5.96 -0.49
N ALA A 21 -9.17 -6.91 -1.42
CA ALA A 21 -10.45 -7.36 -1.98
C ALA A 21 -11.44 -7.84 -0.91
N GLU A 22 -10.95 -8.55 0.11
CA GLU A 22 -11.78 -9.05 1.22
C GLU A 22 -12.39 -7.91 2.04
N ILE A 23 -11.57 -6.93 2.44
CA ILE A 23 -11.99 -5.78 3.23
C ILE A 23 -12.96 -4.90 2.42
N SER A 24 -12.63 -4.60 1.17
CA SER A 24 -13.49 -3.82 0.28
C SER A 24 -14.84 -4.49 0.06
N SER A 25 -14.85 -5.81 -0.14
CA SER A 25 -16.08 -6.61 -0.28
C SER A 25 -16.94 -6.54 0.99
N TYR A 26 -16.32 -6.71 2.16
CA TYR A 26 -17.01 -6.63 3.45
C TYR A 26 -17.65 -5.25 3.68
N CYS A 27 -16.88 -4.17 3.47
CA CYS A 27 -17.37 -2.80 3.63
C CYS A 27 -18.55 -2.51 2.69
N ASN A 28 -18.44 -2.91 1.42
CA ASN A 28 -19.52 -2.78 0.44
C ASN A 28 -20.78 -3.55 0.87
N ALA A 29 -20.64 -4.81 1.31
CA ALA A 29 -21.75 -5.64 1.75
C ALA A 29 -22.48 -5.10 3.00
N LYS A 30 -21.79 -4.28 3.81
CA LYS A 30 -22.34 -3.69 5.05
C LYS A 30 -22.74 -2.22 4.88
N GLY A 31 -22.58 -1.64 3.69
CA GLY A 31 -22.83 -0.21 3.46
C GLY A 31 -21.89 0.70 4.27
N ILE A 32 -20.67 0.23 4.58
CA ILE A 32 -19.66 1.00 5.29
C ILE A 32 -18.81 1.74 4.25
N PRO A 33 -18.82 3.09 4.22
CA PRO A 33 -17.95 3.84 3.33
C PRO A 33 -16.48 3.52 3.60
N CYS A 34 -15.72 3.22 2.56
CA CYS A 34 -14.30 2.92 2.66
C CYS A 34 -13.53 3.56 1.50
N HIS A 35 -12.33 4.08 1.79
CA HIS A 35 -11.42 4.66 0.80
C HIS A 35 -10.06 3.99 0.90
N VAL A 36 -9.46 3.70 -0.25
CA VAL A 36 -8.10 3.12 -0.33
C VAL A 36 -7.11 4.26 -0.56
N ILE A 37 -6.11 4.39 0.31
CA ILE A 37 -5.09 5.46 0.27
C ILE A 37 -3.67 4.94 0.55
N GLY A 38 -2.65 5.73 0.22
CA GLY A 38 -1.24 5.48 0.51
C GLY A 38 -0.64 4.33 -0.30
N ASP A 39 0.25 3.56 0.33
CA ASP A 39 0.93 2.44 -0.33
C ASP A 39 -0.03 1.32 -0.73
N ALA A 40 -1.22 1.27 -0.11
CA ALA A 40 -2.32 0.40 -0.48
C ALA A 40 -2.89 0.72 -1.87
N VAL A 41 -2.84 1.99 -2.32
CA VAL A 41 -3.10 2.33 -3.72
C VAL A 41 -1.90 1.96 -4.57
N ARG A 42 -0.71 2.47 -4.18
CA ARG A 42 0.54 2.24 -4.90
C ARG A 42 1.73 2.64 -4.02
N ALA A 43 2.67 1.70 -3.83
CA ALA A 43 3.91 1.92 -3.10
C ALA A 43 4.70 3.12 -3.65
N ARG A 44 4.85 4.16 -2.84
CA ARG A 44 5.48 5.45 -3.21
C ARG A 44 6.15 6.09 -2.00
N ARG A 45 6.67 7.31 -2.17
CA ARG A 45 7.19 8.10 -1.03
C ARG A 45 6.05 8.55 -0.12
N ALA A 46 6.34 8.67 1.17
CA ALA A 46 5.40 9.15 2.20
C ALA A 46 4.68 10.46 1.83
N LEU A 47 5.37 11.39 1.16
CA LEU A 47 4.77 12.64 0.66
C LEU A 47 3.53 12.41 -0.21
N ASN A 48 3.54 11.36 -1.04
CA ASN A 48 2.39 11.02 -1.89
C ASN A 48 1.23 10.46 -1.07
N ALA A 49 1.53 9.62 -0.07
CA ALA A 49 0.50 9.05 0.80
C ALA A 49 -0.19 10.15 1.62
N VAL A 50 0.57 11.12 2.13
CA VAL A 50 0.03 12.26 2.88
C VAL A 50 -0.81 13.17 1.99
N ALA A 51 -0.33 13.50 0.78
CA ALA A 51 -1.08 14.34 -0.15
C ALA A 51 -2.40 13.68 -0.58
N GLU A 52 -2.36 12.40 -0.97
CA GLU A 52 -3.53 11.64 -1.37
C GLU A 52 -4.55 11.50 -0.23
N ALA A 53 -4.08 11.22 0.99
CA ALA A 53 -4.96 11.15 2.17
C ALA A 53 -5.65 12.50 2.44
N ASN A 54 -4.92 13.62 2.31
CA ASN A 54 -5.48 14.96 2.48
C ASN A 54 -6.57 15.25 1.42
N GLU A 55 -6.29 14.95 0.16
CA GLU A 55 -7.24 15.14 -0.95
C GLU A 55 -8.52 14.33 -0.75
N VAL A 56 -8.40 13.05 -0.41
CA VAL A 56 -9.55 12.17 -0.14
C VAL A 56 -10.36 12.68 1.06
N ALA A 57 -9.70 13.02 2.17
CA ALA A 57 -10.38 13.48 3.38
C ALA A 57 -11.19 14.77 3.16
N ARG A 58 -10.75 15.65 2.24
CA ARG A 58 -11.46 16.90 1.92
C ARG A 58 -12.62 16.73 0.94
N ALA A 59 -12.73 15.57 0.29
CA ALA A 59 -13.78 15.27 -0.68
C ALA A 59 -14.96 14.49 -0.07
N ILE A 60 -14.90 14.18 1.23
CA ILE A 60 -15.93 13.52 2.05
C ILE A 60 -16.63 14.59 2.88
#